data_AF-A0A956KM68-F1
#
_entry.id   AF-A0A956KM68-F1
#
_cell.length_a   1.000
_cell.length_b   1.000
_cell.length_c   1.000
_cell.angle_alpha   90.00
_cell.angle_beta   90.00
_cell.angle_gamma   90.00
#
_symmetry.space_group_name_H-M   'P 1'
#
loop_
_entity.id
_entity.type
_entity.pdbx_description
1 polymer ?
#
loop_
_entity_poly.entity_id
_entity_poly.type
_entity_poly.pdbx_seq_one_letter_code
_entity_poly.pdbx_strand_id
1 'polypeptide(L)'
;MQPWEILDRAQAPDGQESILSRRGHEYLIRVGGWDLMSSRDDDSARALATVGCGALPRRAGLRVLIGGLGMGYSLAAALAAVPEDAEVELAELIPAVVEWNRGPLQDLAGAPLRDPRTRVHVGDVASLIAKAPPATWDAILLDVD
;
A
#
# COMPACT_ATOMS: atom_id res chain seq x y z
N MET A 1 7.55 -24.44 17.16
CA MET A 1 6.96 -23.21 16.62
C MET A 1 8.11 -22.26 16.34
N GLN A 2 8.27 -21.75 15.12
CA GLN A 2 9.34 -20.78 14.84
C GLN A 2 9.02 -19.46 15.57
N PRO A 3 9.99 -18.82 16.26
CA PRO A 3 9.77 -17.53 16.89
C PRO A 3 9.61 -16.42 15.85
N TRP A 4 8.99 -15.32 16.24
CA TRP A 4 9.03 -14.08 15.46
C TRP A 4 10.42 -13.46 15.53
N GLU A 5 11.02 -13.19 14.38
CA GLU A 5 12.21 -12.38 14.21
C GLU A 5 11.79 -10.94 13.91
N ILE A 6 12.30 -9.97 14.66
CA ILE A 6 12.08 -8.55 14.35
C ILE A 6 13.08 -8.15 13.26
N LEU A 7 12.57 -7.73 12.11
CA LEU A 7 13.39 -7.28 10.99
C LEU A 7 13.73 -5.80 11.10
N ASP A 8 12.77 -4.98 11.53
CA ASP A 8 12.97 -3.53 11.66
C ASP A 8 11.96 -2.88 12.62
N ARG A 9 12.28 -1.66 13.07
CA ARG A 9 11.44 -0.82 13.95
C ARG A 9 11.43 0.63 13.45
N ALA A 10 10.28 1.26 13.54
CA ALA A 10 10.09 2.67 13.19
C ALA A 10 9.10 3.35 14.13
N GLN A 11 8.92 4.65 13.97
CA GLN A 11 7.85 5.39 14.64
C GLN A 11 6.81 5.83 13.62
N ALA A 12 5.54 5.60 13.95
CA ALA A 12 4.42 6.21 13.26
C ALA A 12 4.34 7.71 13.62
N PRO A 13 3.69 8.56 12.80
CA PRO A 13 3.61 10.00 13.07
C PRO A 13 2.96 10.40 14.39
N ASP A 14 2.13 9.53 14.97
CA ASP A 14 1.51 9.72 16.29
C ASP A 14 2.43 9.31 17.47
N GLY A 15 3.66 8.88 17.18
CA GLY A 15 4.67 8.46 18.15
C GLY A 15 4.58 6.98 18.53
N GLN A 16 3.61 6.22 18.00
CA GLN A 16 3.53 4.78 18.26
C GLN A 16 4.66 4.01 17.56
N GLU A 17 5.14 2.94 18.20
CA GLU A 17 6.14 2.07 17.57
C GLU A 17 5.49 1.23 16.47
N SER A 18 6.16 1.18 15.32
CA SER A 18 5.85 0.29 14.20
C SER A 18 6.93 -0.78 14.11
N ILE A 19 6.56 -2.06 14.06
CA ILE A 19 7.50 -3.18 14.03
C ILE A 19 7.19 -4.08 12.84
N LEU A 20 8.22 -4.35 12.02
CA LEU A 20 8.16 -5.42 11.03
C LEU A 20 8.77 -6.69 11.62
N SER A 21 8.00 -7.78 11.61
CA SER A 21 8.44 -9.09 12.07
C SER A 21 8.26 -10.16 10.99
N ARG A 22 9.06 -11.23 11.06
CA ARG A 22 8.99 -12.39 10.16
C ARG A 22 8.98 -13.70 10.95
N ARG A 23 8.24 -14.69 10.46
CA ARG A 23 8.25 -16.07 10.95
C ARG A 23 8.14 -17.02 9.75
N GLY A 24 9.24 -17.66 9.38
CA GLY A 24 9.30 -18.49 8.18
C GLY A 24 9.09 -17.65 6.92
N HIS A 25 7.91 -17.78 6.31
CA HIS A 25 7.47 -17.00 5.13
C HIS A 25 6.41 -15.95 5.45
N GLU A 26 5.95 -15.89 6.71
CA GLU A 26 4.94 -14.96 7.16
C GLU A 26 5.59 -13.66 7.64
N TYR A 27 5.03 -12.52 7.23
CA TYR A 27 5.38 -11.20 7.72
C TYR A 27 4.22 -10.59 8.49
N LEU A 28 4.55 -9.77 9.48
CA LEU A 28 3.59 -9.09 10.34
C LEU A 28 4.07 -7.68 10.61
N ILE A 29 3.20 -6.70 10.36
CA ILE A 29 3.38 -5.32 10.79
C ILE A 29 2.55 -5.12 12.05
N ARG A 30 3.17 -4.58 13.09
CA ARG A 30 2.50 -4.13 14.32
C ARG A 30 2.64 -2.63 14.48
N VAL A 31 1.60 -1.97 14.98
CA VAL A 31 1.64 -0.56 15.37
C VAL A 31 1.04 -0.42 16.76
N GLY A 32 1.74 0.27 17.68
CA GLY A 32 1.25 0.49 19.04
C GLY A 32 1.05 -0.79 19.85
N GLY A 33 1.71 -1.89 19.47
CA GLY A 33 1.54 -3.21 20.07
C GLY A 33 0.38 -4.05 19.51
N TRP A 34 -0.38 -3.53 18.54
CA TRP A 34 -1.46 -4.25 17.87
C TRP A 34 -0.98 -4.86 16.55
N ASP A 35 -1.45 -6.07 16.26
CA ASP A 35 -1.24 -6.71 14.95
C ASP A 35 -2.10 -5.98 13.92
N LEU A 36 -1.45 -5.25 13.00
CA LEU A 36 -2.11 -4.46 11.99
C LEU A 36 -2.45 -5.31 10.77
N MET A 37 -1.43 -6.00 10.22
CA MET A 37 -1.58 -6.81 9.01
C MET A 37 -0.56 -7.94 8.93
N SER A 38 -1.01 -9.08 8.40
CA SER A 38 -0.20 -10.26 8.10
C SER A 38 -0.13 -10.49 6.59
N SER A 39 1.00 -11.01 6.11
CA SER A 39 1.16 -11.42 4.70
C SER A 39 0.39 -12.68 4.30
N ARG A 40 -0.55 -13.14 5.14
CA ARG A 40 -1.37 -14.35 4.90
C ARG A 40 -2.75 -14.05 4.33
N ASP A 41 -3.28 -12.86 4.58
CA ASP A 41 -4.65 -12.50 4.25
C ASP A 41 -4.61 -11.24 3.36
N ASP A 42 -4.57 -11.44 2.03
CA ASP A 42 -4.53 -10.37 1.02
C ASP A 42 -5.82 -10.23 0.20
N ASP A 43 -6.79 -11.12 0.41
CA ASP A 43 -8.01 -11.20 -0.41
C ASP A 43 -8.82 -9.90 -0.40
N SER A 44 -8.96 -9.25 0.76
CA SER A 44 -9.69 -7.97 0.88
C SER A 44 -8.98 -6.84 0.13
N ALA A 45 -7.65 -6.72 0.30
CA ALA A 45 -6.81 -5.75 -0.38
C ALA A 45 -6.91 -5.89 -1.91
N ARG A 46 -6.82 -7.13 -2.41
CA ARG A 46 -6.94 -7.40 -3.84
C ARG A 46 -8.36 -7.17 -4.36
N ALA A 47 -9.38 -7.51 -3.58
CA ALA A 47 -10.77 -7.26 -3.93
C ALA A 47 -11.07 -5.76 -4.02
N LEU A 48 -10.60 -4.95 -3.06
CA LEU A 48 -10.75 -3.49 -3.07
C LEU A 48 -10.25 -2.89 -4.38
N ALA A 49 -9.03 -3.23 -4.79
CA ALA A 49 -8.42 -2.73 -6.01
C ALA A 49 -9.09 -3.29 -7.28
N THR A 50 -9.41 -4.58 -7.30
CA THR A 50 -10.05 -5.21 -8.48
C THR A 50 -11.43 -4.62 -8.75
N VAL A 51 -12.26 -4.45 -7.70
CA VAL A 51 -13.60 -3.88 -7.83
C VAL A 51 -13.53 -2.39 -8.13
N GLY A 52 -12.69 -1.64 -7.39
CA GLY A 52 -12.56 -0.20 -7.55
C GLY A 52 -12.03 0.21 -8.92
N CYS A 53 -10.97 -0.44 -9.41
CA CYS A 53 -10.42 -0.17 -10.74
C CYS A 53 -11.26 -0.79 -11.85
N GLY A 54 -11.92 -1.93 -11.63
CA GLY A 54 -12.75 -2.61 -12.62
C GLY A 54 -14.01 -1.81 -13.03
N ALA A 55 -14.45 -0.87 -12.20
CA ALA A 55 -15.57 0.03 -12.48
C ALA A 55 -15.18 1.25 -13.34
N LEU A 56 -13.87 1.47 -13.58
CA LEU A 56 -13.39 2.63 -14.33
C LEU A 56 -13.71 2.53 -15.83
N PRO A 57 -13.96 3.68 -16.50
CA PRO A 57 -14.17 3.70 -17.93
C PRO A 57 -12.89 3.31 -18.67
N ARG A 58 -13.04 2.64 -19.82
CA ARG A 58 -11.92 2.33 -20.72
C ARG A 58 -11.51 3.59 -21.48
N ARG A 59 -10.58 4.36 -20.90
CA ARG A 59 -9.95 5.51 -21.54
C ARG A 59 -8.47 5.59 -21.19
N ALA A 60 -7.72 6.34 -21.99
CA ALA A 60 -6.31 6.62 -21.76
C ALA A 60 -6.10 7.50 -20.51
N GLY A 61 -4.93 7.37 -19.90
CA GLY A 61 -4.45 8.24 -18.81
C GLY A 61 -5.35 8.22 -17.57
N LEU A 62 -5.71 7.03 -17.09
CA LEU A 62 -6.41 6.87 -15.81
C LEU A 62 -5.47 7.24 -14.66
N ARG A 63 -6.01 7.91 -13.64
CA ARG A 63 -5.27 8.25 -12.41
C ARG A 63 -5.98 7.65 -11.21
N VAL A 64 -5.31 6.79 -10.45
CA VAL A 64 -5.87 6.14 -9.27
C VAL A 64 -5.07 6.53 -8.04
N LEU A 65 -5.75 6.91 -6.97
CA LEU A 65 -5.15 7.08 -5.65
C LEU A 65 -5.41 5.84 -4.79
N ILE A 66 -4.37 5.37 -4.10
CA ILE A 66 -4.45 4.36 -3.05
C ILE A 66 -3.95 4.99 -1.75
N GLY A 67 -4.76 4.96 -0.70
CA GLY A 67 -4.33 5.28 0.66
C GLY A 67 -3.97 4.01 1.40
N GLY A 68 -2.78 3.97 2.00
CA GLY A 68 -2.23 2.81 2.70
C GLY A 68 -1.46 1.89 1.76
N LEU A 69 -0.18 1.63 2.07
CA LEU A 69 0.66 0.69 1.33
C LEU A 69 0.58 -0.72 1.91
N GLY A 70 0.70 -0.81 3.23
CA GLY A 70 0.75 -2.09 3.93
C GLY A 70 1.80 -3.05 3.35
N MET A 71 1.35 -4.22 2.90
CA MET A 71 2.20 -5.24 2.25
C MET A 71 2.28 -5.10 0.72
N GLY A 72 1.65 -4.07 0.13
CA GLY A 72 1.69 -3.77 -1.30
C GLY A 72 0.65 -4.48 -2.17
N TYR A 73 -0.22 -5.31 -1.59
CA TYR A 73 -1.21 -6.11 -2.34
C TYR A 73 -2.25 -5.26 -3.09
N SER A 74 -2.80 -4.24 -2.44
CA SER A 74 -3.75 -3.30 -3.07
C SER A 74 -3.11 -2.57 -4.26
N LEU A 75 -1.86 -2.12 -4.11
CA LEU A 75 -1.12 -1.49 -5.20
C LEU A 75 -0.87 -2.45 -6.36
N ALA A 76 -0.40 -3.66 -6.09
CA ALA A 76 -0.14 -4.67 -7.13
C ALA A 76 -1.42 -5.03 -7.90
N ALA A 77 -2.54 -5.21 -7.19
CA ALA A 77 -3.83 -5.50 -7.81
C ALA A 77 -4.35 -4.32 -8.64
N ALA A 78 -4.19 -3.08 -8.18
CA ALA A 78 -4.59 -1.90 -8.94
C ALA A 78 -3.79 -1.79 -10.25
N LEU A 79 -2.47 -1.94 -10.17
CA LEU A 79 -1.56 -1.92 -11.34
C LEU A 79 -1.90 -3.00 -12.37
N ALA A 80 -2.41 -4.16 -11.93
CA ALA A 80 -2.87 -5.23 -12.81
C ALA A 80 -4.24 -4.94 -13.45
N ALA A 81 -5.08 -4.15 -12.79
CA ALA A 81 -6.44 -3.82 -13.24
C ALA A 81 -6.49 -2.60 -14.17
N VAL A 82 -5.52 -1.69 -14.08
CA VAL A 82 -5.47 -0.47 -14.90
C VAL A 82 -4.59 -0.64 -16.16
N PRO A 83 -4.85 0.12 -17.24
CA PRO A 83 -4.02 0.13 -18.45
C PRO A 83 -2.54 0.50 -18.22
N GLU A 84 -1.70 0.23 -19.22
CA GLU A 84 -0.26 0.52 -19.19
C GLU A 84 0.09 2.02 -19.19
N ASP A 85 -0.85 2.87 -19.61
CA ASP A 85 -0.70 4.33 -19.64
C ASP A 85 -1.34 5.02 -18.42
N ALA A 86 -1.81 4.26 -17.43
CA ALA A 86 -2.34 4.78 -16.19
C ALA A 86 -1.25 5.20 -15.20
N GLU A 87 -1.61 6.05 -14.24
CA GLU A 87 -0.80 6.41 -13.08
C GLU A 87 -1.50 5.93 -11.80
N VAL A 88 -0.75 5.29 -10.91
CA VAL A 88 -1.24 4.89 -9.59
C VAL A 88 -0.42 5.62 -8.53
N GLU A 89 -1.05 6.60 -7.89
CA GLU A 89 -0.49 7.32 -6.76
C GLU A 89 -0.82 6.57 -5.47
N LEU A 90 0.18 6.36 -4.64
CA LEU A 90 0.08 5.66 -3.37
C LEU A 90 0.49 6.61 -2.25
N ALA A 91 -0.42 6.86 -1.31
CA ALA A 91 -0.16 7.62 -0.10
C ALA A 91 0.10 6.66 1.07
N GLU A 92 1.29 6.73 1.66
CA GLU A 92 1.67 5.96 2.85
C GLU A 92 2.11 6.93 3.95
N LEU A 93 1.51 6.75 5.14
CA LEU A 93 1.73 7.62 6.28
C LEU A 93 3.09 7.39 6.94
N ILE A 94 3.54 6.14 7.00
CA ILE A 94 4.75 5.71 7.72
C ILE A 94 5.88 5.48 6.70
N PRO A 95 6.92 6.34 6.65
CA PRO A 95 8.00 6.22 5.67
C PRO A 95 8.69 4.84 5.67
N ALA A 96 8.80 4.21 6.84
CA ALA A 96 9.41 2.89 6.97
C ALA A 96 8.63 1.79 6.23
N VAL A 97 7.30 1.88 6.14
CA VAL A 97 6.48 0.89 5.40
C VAL A 97 6.83 0.92 3.91
N VAL A 98 7.13 2.11 3.36
CA VAL A 98 7.64 2.25 1.99
C VAL A 98 8.99 1.55 1.83
N GLU A 99 9.92 1.78 2.77
CA GLU A 99 11.24 1.14 2.72
C GLU A 99 11.16 -0.38 2.89
N TRP A 100 10.24 -0.88 3.72
CA TRP A 100 9.99 -2.31 3.87
C TRP A 100 9.51 -2.94 2.56
N ASN A 101 8.63 -2.25 1.81
CA ASN A 101 8.18 -2.68 0.48
C ASN A 101 9.25 -2.52 -0.61
N ARG A 102 10.30 -1.74 -0.38
CA ARG A 102 11.50 -1.69 -1.25
C ARG A 102 12.53 -2.77 -0.90
N GLY A 103 12.43 -3.36 0.29
CA GLY A 103 13.35 -4.39 0.78
C GLY A 103 12.62 -5.68 1.18
N PRO A 104 12.49 -5.98 2.49
CA PRO A 104 12.06 -7.30 2.97
C PRO A 104 10.68 -7.77 2.51
N LEU A 105 9.77 -6.86 2.15
CA LEU A 105 8.41 -7.16 1.68
C LEU A 105 8.28 -7.14 0.15
N GLN A 106 9.32 -6.72 -0.57
CA GLN A 106 9.26 -6.45 -2.01
C GLN A 106 8.65 -7.61 -2.81
N ASP A 107 9.06 -8.85 -2.50
CA ASP A 107 8.67 -10.02 -3.28
C ASP A 107 7.25 -10.54 -2.94
N LEU A 108 6.61 -10.04 -1.87
CA LEU A 108 5.26 -10.48 -1.48
C LEU A 108 4.21 -10.14 -2.54
N ALA A 109 4.31 -8.92 -3.10
CA ALA A 109 3.35 -8.39 -4.06
C ALA A 109 3.96 -8.18 -5.46
N GLY A 110 5.13 -8.77 -5.75
CA GLY A 110 5.79 -8.66 -7.05
C GLY A 110 6.45 -7.29 -7.31
N ALA A 111 6.97 -6.65 -6.27
CA ALA A 111 7.69 -5.38 -6.34
C ALA A 111 6.91 -4.20 -6.96
N PRO A 112 5.66 -3.93 -6.55
CA PRO A 112 4.80 -2.97 -7.24
C PRO A 112 5.35 -1.53 -7.19
N LEU A 113 6.17 -1.18 -6.18
CA LEU A 113 6.86 0.11 -6.11
C LEU A 113 7.90 0.34 -7.22
N ARG A 114 8.28 -0.70 -7.97
CA ARG A 114 9.18 -0.60 -9.12
C ARG A 114 8.43 -0.38 -10.44
N ASP A 115 7.11 -0.47 -10.46
CA ASP A 115 6.32 -0.19 -11.65
C ASP A 115 6.45 1.30 -12.00
N PRO A 116 6.80 1.67 -13.25
CA PRO A 116 6.96 3.06 -13.66
C PRO A 116 5.67 3.89 -13.56
N ARG A 117 4.52 3.25 -13.44
CA ARG A 117 3.21 3.89 -13.22
C ARG A 117 2.98 4.30 -11.77
N THR A 118 3.78 3.79 -10.83
CA THR A 118 3.63 4.11 -9.42
C THR A 118 4.23 5.47 -9.07
N ARG A 119 3.49 6.26 -8.29
CA ARG A 119 3.97 7.47 -7.62
C ARG A 119 3.77 7.30 -6.13
N VAL A 120 4.84 7.45 -5.34
CA VAL A 120 4.76 7.34 -3.89
C VAL A 120 4.68 8.73 -3.28
N HIS A 121 3.61 8.97 -2.53
CA HIS A 121 3.45 10.09 -1.64
C HIS A 121 3.65 9.61 -0.20
N VAL A 122 4.67 10.12 0.48
CA VAL A 122 4.86 9.85 1.91
C VAL A 122 4.14 10.94 2.70
N GLY A 123 3.01 10.60 3.30
CA GLY A 123 2.14 11.53 3.99
C GLY A 123 0.72 11.03 4.18
N ASP A 124 -0.05 11.81 4.92
CA ASP A 124 -1.46 11.54 5.18
C ASP A 124 -2.32 11.67 3.91
N VAL A 125 -3.03 10.59 3.56
CA VAL A 125 -3.91 10.54 2.40
C VAL A 125 -5.07 11.53 2.50
N ALA A 126 -5.60 11.80 3.69
CA ALA A 126 -6.68 12.76 3.85
C ALA A 126 -6.21 14.18 3.51
N SER A 127 -5.01 14.55 3.99
CA SER A 127 -4.34 15.81 3.64
C SER A 127 -4.02 15.91 2.15
N LEU A 128 -3.62 14.81 1.50
CA LEU A 128 -3.36 14.77 0.06
C LEU A 128 -4.66 15.02 -0.74
N ILE A 129 -5.74 14.32 -0.39
CA ILE A 129 -7.05 14.50 -1.02
C ILE A 129 -7.57 15.93 -0.85
N ALA A 130 -7.46 16.49 0.37
CA ALA A 130 -7.98 17.82 0.67
C ALA A 130 -7.27 18.94 -0.10
N LYS A 131 -6.00 18.75 -0.45
CA LYS A 131 -5.18 19.74 -1.18
C LYS A 131 -5.25 19.58 -2.70
N ALA A 132 -5.73 18.44 -3.19
CA ALA A 132 -5.77 18.16 -4.60
C ALA A 132 -6.89 18.95 -5.31
N PRO A 133 -6.64 19.43 -6.54
CA PRO A 133 -7.70 19.98 -7.38
C PRO A 133 -8.84 18.96 -7.59
N PRO A 134 -10.08 19.43 -7.83
CA PRO A 134 -11.17 18.55 -8.25
C PRO A 134 -10.80 17.73 -9.49
N ALA A 135 -11.32 16.50 -9.57
CA ALA A 135 -11.07 15.57 -10.69
C ALA A 135 -9.58 15.22 -10.91
N THR A 136 -8.77 15.22 -9.85
CA THR A 136 -7.37 14.77 -9.91
C THR A 136 -7.26 13.27 -10.20
N TRP A 137 -8.08 12.45 -9.52
CA TRP A 137 -8.10 10.99 -9.68
C TRP A 137 -9.47 10.51 -10.18
N ASP A 138 -9.44 9.44 -10.97
CA ASP A 138 -10.60 8.71 -11.47
C ASP A 138 -11.19 7.76 -10.42
N ALA A 139 -10.34 7.24 -9.53
CA ALA A 139 -10.73 6.45 -8.37
C ALA A 139 -9.84 6.76 -7.17
N ILE A 140 -10.42 6.63 -5.98
CA ILE A 140 -9.72 6.69 -4.70
C ILE A 140 -10.05 5.39 -3.95
N LEU A 141 -9.03 4.61 -3.65
CA LEU A 141 -9.10 3.36 -2.89
C LEU A 141 -8.47 3.61 -1.52
N LEU A 142 -9.24 3.43 -0.44
CA LEU A 142 -8.76 3.68 0.92
C LEU A 142 -8.62 2.34 1.65
N ASP A 143 -7.38 1.88 1.77
CA ASP A 143 -6.96 0.69 2.49
C ASP A 143 -6.17 1.14 3.73
N VAL A 144 -6.86 1.85 4.61
CA VAL A 144 -6.29 2.51 5.80
C VAL A 144 -6.95 1.98 7.06
N ASP A 145 -6.15 1.85 8.13
CA ASP A 145 -6.58 1.41 9.46
C ASP A 145 -7.01 2.58 10.38
#